data_AF-A0A183HW26-F1
#
_entry.id   AF-A0A183HW26-F1
#
_cell.length_a   1.000
_cell.length_b   1.000
_cell.length_c   1.000
_cell.angle_alpha   90.00
_cell.angle_beta   90.00
_cell.angle_gamma   90.00
#
_symmetry.space_group_name_H-M   'P 1'
#
loop_
_entity.id
_entity.type
_entity.pdbx_description
1 polymer ?
#
loop_
_entity_poly.entity_id
_entity_poly.type
_entity_poly.pdbx_seq_one_letter_code
_entity_poly.pdbx_strand_id
1 'polypeptide(L)'
;MQEIDEDATITQLAFAWVNMALGKDKLKDVFYAYQEMIDKYGATPLLLVAQSSSLIQQQKYQEAEKLLLEALQRDANNAEAIINLIVVSQYLGKAPEVS
;
A
#
# COMPACT_ATOMS: atom_id res chain seq x y z
N MET A 1 6.98 24.56 23.50
CA MET A 1 7.40 23.28 22.90
C MET A 1 6.19 22.82 22.12
N GLN A 2 6.19 22.96 20.79
CA GLN A 2 5.10 22.39 19.99
C GLN A 2 5.12 20.89 20.27
N GLU A 3 4.00 20.33 20.73
CA GLU A 3 3.84 18.88 20.80
C GLU A 3 4.24 18.34 19.44
N ILE A 4 5.14 17.35 19.44
CA ILE A 4 5.44 16.60 18.22
C ILE A 4 4.12 15.94 17.87
N ASP A 5 3.45 16.47 16.86
CA ASP A 5 2.17 15.94 16.39
C ASP A 5 2.48 14.64 15.64
N GLU A 6 2.41 13.54 16.39
CA GLU A 6 2.57 12.18 15.86
C GLU A 6 1.42 11.82 14.89
N ASP A 7 0.31 12.58 14.90
CA ASP A 7 -0.83 12.44 13.99
C ASP A 7 -0.71 13.32 12.73
N ALA A 8 0.35 14.13 12.64
CA ALA A 8 0.63 14.89 11.43
C ALA A 8 0.86 13.92 10.26
N THR A 9 0.14 14.14 9.16
CA THR A 9 0.13 13.24 7.99
C THR A 9 1.53 12.99 7.41
N ILE A 10 2.42 13.99 7.47
CA ILE A 10 3.81 13.85 7.02
C ILE A 10 4.63 12.92 7.94
N THR A 11 4.39 12.95 9.25
CA THR A 11 5.05 12.09 10.24
C THR A 11 4.60 10.65 10.05
N GLN A 12 3.30 10.42 9.89
CA GLN A 12 2.73 9.10 9.64
C GLN A 12 3.19 8.48 8.30
N LEU A 13 3.28 9.28 7.22
CA LEU A 13 3.84 8.82 5.93
C LEU A 13 5.33 8.46 6.04
N ALA A 14 6.12 9.32 6.68
CA ALA A 14 7.55 9.06 6.88
C ALA A 14 7.77 7.80 7.73
N PHE A 15 6.99 7.63 8.80
CA PHE A 15 6.97 6.42 9.61
C PHE A 15 6.66 5.19 8.76
N ALA A 16 5.60 5.24 7.94
CA ALA A 16 5.20 4.13 7.09
C ALA A 16 6.29 3.73 6.09
N TRP A 17 6.93 4.71 5.41
CA TRP A 17 7.99 4.45 4.45
C TRP A 17 9.24 3.87 5.08
N VAL A 18 9.70 4.42 6.21
CA VAL A 18 10.87 3.91 6.93
C VAL A 18 10.64 2.48 7.40
N ASN A 19 9.45 2.18 7.96
CA ASN A 19 9.14 0.83 8.42
C ASN A 19 8.98 -0.18 7.28
N MET A 20 8.43 0.23 6.12
CA MET A 20 8.41 -0.59 4.91
C MET A 20 9.82 -0.86 4.38
N ALA A 21 10.72 0.13 4.37
CA ALA A 21 12.08 -0.06 3.89
C ALA A 21 12.91 -0.96 4.81
N LEU A 22 12.65 -0.91 6.12
CA LEU A 22 13.34 -1.75 7.10
C LEU A 22 12.83 -3.20 7.10
N GLY A 23 11.64 -3.48 6.57
CA GLY A 23 11.13 -4.85 6.37
C GLY A 23 10.98 -5.67 7.65
N LYS A 24 10.52 -5.06 8.77
CA LYS A 24 10.47 -5.67 10.12
C LYS A 24 9.04 -5.89 10.64
N ASP A 25 8.93 -6.39 11.88
CA ASP A 25 7.71 -6.73 12.64
C ASP A 25 6.57 -5.69 12.65
N LYS A 26 6.78 -4.46 12.16
CA LYS A 26 5.82 -3.36 12.17
C LYS A 26 4.99 -3.20 10.90
N LEU A 27 5.06 -4.13 9.95
CA LEU A 27 4.28 -4.03 8.70
C LEU A 27 2.76 -3.97 8.94
N LYS A 28 2.27 -4.58 10.02
CA LYS A 28 0.86 -4.46 10.44
C LYS A 28 0.52 -3.05 10.89
N ASP A 29 1.39 -2.43 11.68
CA ASP A 29 1.21 -1.04 12.15
C ASP A 29 1.20 -0.07 10.96
N VAL A 30 2.06 -0.31 9.96
CA VAL A 30 2.07 0.46 8.72
C VAL A 30 0.75 0.31 7.94
N PHE A 31 0.21 -0.91 7.86
CA PHE A 31 -1.08 -1.14 7.20
C PHE A 31 -2.20 -0.35 7.89
N TYR A 32 -2.26 -0.36 9.22
CA TYR A 32 -3.26 0.37 9.99
C TYR A 32 -3.10 1.89 9.86
N ALA A 33 -1.87 2.40 9.82
CA ALA A 33 -1.62 3.83 9.59
C ALA A 33 -2.16 4.27 8.21
N TYR A 34 -1.96 3.47 7.16
CA TYR A 34 -2.57 3.76 5.86
C TYR A 34 -4.09 3.62 5.87
N GLN A 35 -4.65 2.65 6.60
CA GLN A 35 -6.10 2.51 6.74
C GLN A 35 -6.70 3.75 7.40
N GLU A 36 -6.09 4.25 8.47
CA GLU A 36 -6.54 5.47 9.14
C GLU A 36 -6.50 6.70 8.21
N MET A 37 -5.45 6.83 7.39
CA MET A 37 -5.38 7.88 6.37
C MET A 37 -6.47 7.73 5.31
N ILE A 38 -6.76 6.50 4.89
CA ILE A 38 -7.85 6.21 3.94
C ILE A 38 -9.20 6.60 4.55
N ASP A 39 -9.43 6.27 5.82
CA ASP A 39 -10.68 6.61 6.51
C ASP A 39 -10.83 8.12 6.71
N LYS A 40 -9.72 8.84 6.94
CA LYS A 40 -9.69 10.29 7.18
C LYS A 40 -9.75 11.14 5.91
N TYR A 41 -9.06 10.72 4.86
CA TYR A 41 -8.86 11.52 3.63
C TYR A 41 -9.48 10.89 2.37
N GLY A 42 -10.02 9.68 2.50
CA GLY A 42 -10.56 8.90 1.40
C GLY A 42 -9.51 7.99 0.75
N ALA A 43 -10.01 6.93 0.11
CA ALA A 43 -9.19 5.96 -0.62
C ALA A 43 -8.65 6.56 -1.94
N THR A 44 -7.56 7.32 -1.85
CA THR A 44 -6.84 7.80 -3.04
C THR A 44 -6.01 6.66 -3.66
N PRO A 45 -5.75 6.68 -4.98
CA PRO A 45 -4.89 5.66 -5.62
C PRO A 45 -3.53 5.52 -4.92
N LEU A 46 -2.93 6.64 -4.50
CA LEU A 46 -1.66 6.65 -3.77
C LEU A 46 -1.75 5.87 -2.45
N LEU A 47 -2.78 6.14 -1.63
CA LEU A 47 -2.95 5.46 -0.35
C LEU A 47 -3.27 3.97 -0.52
N LEU A 48 -4.08 3.61 -1.52
CA LEU A 48 -4.39 2.22 -1.85
C LEU A 48 -3.14 1.45 -2.30
N VAL A 49 -2.31 2.05 -3.16
CA VAL A 49 -1.04 1.46 -3.59
C VAL A 49 -0.06 1.32 -2.42
N ALA A 50 0.05 2.35 -1.58
CA ALA A 50 0.91 2.30 -0.40
C ALA A 50 0.47 1.22 0.61
N GLN A 51 -0.84 1.11 0.86
CA GLN A 51 -1.41 0.06 1.71
C GLN A 51 -1.18 -1.33 1.10
N SER A 52 -1.39 -1.51 -0.21
CA SER A 52 -1.12 -2.77 -0.90
C SER A 52 0.36 -3.19 -0.78
N SER A 53 1.29 -2.24 -0.80
CA SER A 53 2.73 -2.50 -0.66
C SER A 53 3.06 -3.12 0.71
N SER A 54 2.38 -2.67 1.77
CA SER A 54 2.51 -3.27 3.10
C SER A 54 1.98 -4.72 3.15
N LEU A 55 0.93 -5.04 2.38
CA LEU A 55 0.39 -6.40 2.27
C LEU A 55 1.28 -7.33 1.44
N ILE A 56 1.87 -6.82 0.36
CA ILE A 56 2.84 -7.56 -0.46
C ILE A 56 4.02 -8.02 0.40
N GLN A 57 4.57 -7.13 1.24
CA GLN A 57 5.66 -7.49 2.16
C GLN A 57 5.23 -8.49 3.25
N GLN A 58 3.96 -8.48 3.64
CA GLN A 58 3.36 -9.48 4.53
C GLN A 58 3.01 -10.80 3.83
N GLN A 59 3.32 -10.94 2.54
CA GLN A 59 2.99 -12.10 1.69
C GLN A 59 1.47 -12.33 1.54
N LYS A 60 0.66 -11.30 1.79
CA LYS A 60 -0.80 -11.31 1.66
C LYS A 60 -1.24 -10.87 0.26
N TYR A 61 -0.78 -11.61 -0.74
CA TYR A 61 -0.92 -11.22 -2.15
C TYR A 61 -2.37 -11.09 -2.62
N GLN A 62 -3.28 -11.93 -2.14
CA GLN A 62 -4.71 -11.87 -2.50
C GLN A 62 -5.41 -10.61 -1.98
N GLU A 63 -5.05 -10.15 -0.78
CA GLU A 63 -5.58 -8.90 -0.21
C GLU A 63 -4.98 -7.70 -0.95
N ALA A 64 -3.68 -7.75 -1.26
CA ALA A 64 -2.98 -6.71 -2.03
C ALA A 64 -3.59 -6.50 -3.42
N GLU A 65 -3.91 -7.59 -4.13
CA GLU A 65 -4.55 -7.53 -5.45
C GLU A 65 -5.85 -6.73 -5.43
N LYS A 66 -6.70 -6.94 -4.43
CA LYS A 66 -7.99 -6.23 -4.33
C LYS A 66 -7.81 -4.72 -4.22
N LEU A 67 -6.86 -4.28 -3.40
CA LEU A 67 -6.54 -2.86 -3.23
C LEU A 67 -5.95 -2.25 -4.51
N LEU A 68 -5.11 -2.99 -5.22
CA LEU A 68 -4.53 -2.57 -6.49
C LEU A 68 -5.59 -2.43 -7.58
N LEU A 69 -6.56 -3.36 -7.64
CA LEU A 69 -7.69 -3.26 -8.55
C LEU A 69 -8.59 -2.07 -8.21
N GLU A 70 -8.81 -1.77 -6.92
CA GLU A 70 -9.53 -0.55 -6.52
C GLU A 70 -8.76 0.70 -6.94
N ALA A 71 -7.43 0.72 -6.77
CA ALA A 71 -6.60 1.83 -7.21
C ALA A 71 -6.72 2.06 -8.73
N LEU A 72 -6.74 1.00 -9.53
CA LEU A 72 -6.93 1.08 -10.99
C LEU A 72 -8.34 1.47 -11.41
N GLN A 73 -9.37 1.13 -10.62
CA GLN A 73 -10.73 1.63 -10.88
C GLN A 73 -10.83 3.14 -10.70
N ARG A 74 -10.02 3.71 -9.80
CA ARG A 74 -9.95 5.16 -9.53
C ARG A 74 -9.03 5.88 -10.52
N ASP A 75 -7.92 5.26 -10.87
CA ASP A 75 -6.96 5.76 -11.85
C ASP A 75 -6.39 4.61 -12.67
N ALA A 76 -6.97 4.39 -13.86
CA ALA A 76 -6.58 3.30 -14.75
C ALA A 76 -5.15 3.42 -15.29
N ASN A 77 -4.55 4.61 -15.24
CA ASN A 77 -3.19 4.86 -15.73
C ASN A 77 -2.16 4.90 -14.59
N ASN A 78 -2.54 4.49 -13.38
CA ASN A 78 -1.63 4.49 -12.23
C ASN A 78 -0.51 3.46 -12.43
N ALA A 79 0.67 3.95 -12.81
CA ALA A 79 1.82 3.09 -13.13
C ALA A 79 2.26 2.22 -11.93
N GLU A 80 2.23 2.77 -10.71
CA GLU A 80 2.62 2.02 -9.50
C GLU A 80 1.65 0.87 -9.21
N ALA A 81 0.34 1.09 -9.38
CA ALA A 81 -0.67 0.06 -9.22
C ALA A 81 -0.48 -1.08 -10.24
N ILE A 82 -0.19 -0.76 -11.51
CA ILE A 82 0.09 -1.75 -12.55
C ILE A 82 1.34 -2.57 -12.21
N ILE A 83 2.44 -1.90 -11.84
CA ILE A 83 3.70 -2.57 -11.47
C ILE A 83 3.49 -3.53 -10.31
N ASN A 84 2.82 -3.06 -9.24
CA ASN A 84 2.54 -3.89 -8.07
C ASN A 84 1.61 -5.07 -8.42
N LEU A 85 0.65 -4.88 -9.33
CA LEU A 85 -0.26 -5.94 -9.77
C LEU A 85 0.48 -7.03 -10.56
N ILE A 86 1.47 -6.66 -11.38
CA ILE A 86 2.35 -7.62 -12.07
C ILE A 86 3.09 -8.49 -11.05
N VAL A 87 3.71 -7.85 -10.03
CA VAL A 87 4.43 -8.56 -8.96
C VAL A 87 3.50 -9.51 -8.21
N VAL A 88 2.34 -9.03 -7.79
CA VAL A 88 1.33 -9.84 -7.09
C VAL A 88 0.84 -11.01 -7.93
N SER A 89 0.59 -10.79 -9.22
CA SER A 89 0.14 -11.83 -10.15
C SER A 89 1.16 -12.95 -10.31
N GLN A 90 2.45 -12.61 -10.34
CA GLN A 90 3.54 -13.59 -10.36
C GLN A 90 3.56 -14.45 -9.09
N TYR A 91 3.41 -13.84 -7.91
CA TYR A 91 3.35 -14.59 -6.63
C TYR A 91 2.09 -15.45 -6.49
N LEU A 92 0.98 -15.04 -7.11
CA LEU A 92 -0.25 -15.82 -7.15
C LEU A 92 -0.23 -16.95 -8.19
N GLY A 93 0.84 -17.07 -8.98
CA GLY A 93 0.96 -18.09 -10.02
C GLY A 93 -0.04 -17.93 -11.15
N LYS A 94 -0.55 -16.71 -11.38
CA LYS A 94 -1.43 -16.43 -12.51
C LYS A 94 -0.61 -16.54 -13.80
N ALA A 95 -1.21 -17.14 -14.84
CA ALA A 95 -0.56 -17.26 -16.14
C ALA A 95 -0.20 -15.85 -16.66
N PRO A 96 1.00 -15.66 -17.25
CA PRO A 96 1.31 -14.41 -17.92
C PRO A 96 0.29 -14.19 -19.04
N GLU A 97 -0.40 -13.06 -19.03
CA GLU A 97 -1.42 -12.74 -20.06
C GLU A 97 -0.79 -12.57 -21.45
N VAL A 98 0.54 -12.44 -21.53
CA VAL A 98 1.30 -12.37 -22.77
C VAL A 98 2.23 -13.59 -22.85
N SER A 99 1.93 -14.49 -23.79
CA SER A 99 2.79 -15.61 -24.22
C SER A 99 3.44 -15.29 -25.55
#